data_AF-A0A9D8CG08-F1
#
_entry.id   AF-A0A9D8CG08-F1
#
_cell.length_a   1.000
_cell.length_b   1.000
_cell.length_c   1.000
_cell.angle_alpha   90.00
_cell.angle_beta   90.00
_cell.angle_gamma   90.00
#
_symmetry.space_group_name_H-M   'P 1'
#
loop_
_entity.id
_entity.type
_entity.pdbx_description
1 polymer ?
#
loop_
_entity_poly.entity_id
_entity_poly.type
_entity_poly.pdbx_seq_one_letter_code
_entity_poly.pdbx_strand_id
1 'polypeptide(L)'
;MNPDAVEWFAQRRLTGRAVLDLPDRFKPRDAAEAYAIQRAVRTRLIAEGRGPQLGWKIGITTPQMRAHLGVEQPIAGAVLRQGRHEPGATLARAKFARLGIECEVAAVLARPLAGPVGRDEVALAVGQLHPAIELVDDRYGRDYRGMGVPTLIADFAFHAGFVLGPPAADWRRLDLAAAIGTTAQDGVVRVQGRGADVMGHPFESIAWLSRLLAEQGEKLEAGAIVLCGSLPVPLWVEGPGRIEAAIAGLGKVGLTLT
;
A
#
# COMPACT_ATOMS: atom_id res chain seq x y z
N MET A 1 -11.10 -22.65 0.57
CA MET A 1 -10.09 -21.83 -0.14
C MET A 1 -9.67 -22.57 -1.40
N ASN A 2 -9.74 -21.93 -2.56
CA ASN A 2 -9.37 -22.53 -3.85
C ASN A 2 -7.83 -22.52 -4.05
N PRO A 3 -7.13 -23.67 -4.05
CA PRO A 3 -5.67 -23.71 -4.20
C PRO A 3 -5.20 -23.24 -5.58
N ASP A 4 -5.98 -23.46 -6.64
CA ASP A 4 -5.63 -23.01 -7.98
C ASP A 4 -5.67 -21.49 -8.10
N ALA A 5 -6.57 -20.84 -7.35
CA ALA A 5 -6.60 -19.38 -7.27
C ALA A 5 -5.33 -18.85 -6.58
N VAL A 6 -4.88 -19.49 -5.50
CA VAL A 6 -3.63 -19.12 -4.81
C VAL A 6 -2.44 -19.20 -5.77
N GLU A 7 -2.30 -20.31 -6.50
CA GLU A 7 -1.20 -20.48 -7.44
C GLU A 7 -1.30 -19.46 -8.58
N TRP A 8 -2.51 -19.20 -9.09
CA TRP A 8 -2.72 -18.20 -10.13
C TRP A 8 -2.27 -16.81 -9.68
N PHE A 9 -2.70 -16.32 -8.51
CA PHE A 9 -2.30 -15.02 -7.98
C PHE A 9 -0.80 -14.97 -7.68
N ALA A 10 -0.23 -16.03 -7.11
CA ALA A 10 1.21 -16.11 -6.86
C ALA A 10 2.01 -15.98 -8.16
N GLN A 11 1.63 -16.70 -9.21
CA GLN A 11 2.29 -16.61 -10.52
C GLN A 11 2.17 -15.23 -11.15
N ARG A 12 1.02 -14.54 -11.02
CA ARG A 12 0.90 -13.15 -11.47
C ARG A 12 1.86 -12.22 -10.73
N ARG A 13 2.00 -12.39 -9.42
CA ARG A 13 2.94 -11.61 -8.60
C ARG A 13 4.41 -11.96 -8.87
N LEU A 14 4.72 -13.20 -9.21
CA LEU A 14 6.08 -13.62 -9.56
C LEU A 14 6.54 -13.03 -10.91
N THR A 15 5.61 -12.94 -11.87
CA THR A 15 5.90 -12.52 -13.25
C THR A 15 5.72 -11.02 -13.50
N GLY A 16 4.88 -10.33 -12.71
CA GLY A 16 4.66 -8.88 -12.82
C GLY A 16 3.96 -8.44 -14.11
N ARG A 17 3.32 -9.36 -14.84
CA ARG A 17 2.68 -9.06 -16.13
C ARG A 17 1.24 -8.58 -15.95
N ALA A 18 0.74 -7.83 -16.94
CA ALA A 18 -0.67 -7.50 -17.04
C ALA A 18 -1.54 -8.77 -17.00
N VAL A 19 -2.62 -8.68 -16.24
CA VAL A 19 -3.72 -9.63 -16.18
C VAL A 19 -4.71 -9.23 -17.26
N LEU A 20 -4.64 -9.89 -18.41
CA LEU A 20 -5.57 -9.66 -19.53
C LEU A 20 -6.89 -10.42 -19.35
N ASP A 21 -6.86 -11.52 -18.58
CA ASP A 21 -8.04 -12.31 -18.26
C ASP A 21 -7.90 -12.90 -16.85
N LEU A 22 -8.88 -12.61 -15.99
CA LEU A 22 -9.04 -13.22 -14.68
C LEU A 22 -10.21 -14.21 -14.74
N PRO A 23 -9.93 -15.52 -14.78
CA PRO A 23 -10.98 -16.53 -14.81
C PRO A 23 -11.95 -16.39 -13.64
N ASP A 24 -13.27 -16.43 -13.89
CA ASP A 24 -14.29 -16.26 -12.85
C ASP A 24 -14.12 -17.24 -11.68
N ARG A 25 -13.69 -18.47 -11.95
CA ARG A 25 -13.39 -19.49 -10.92
C ARG A 25 -12.27 -19.12 -9.94
N PHE A 26 -11.45 -18.12 -10.27
CA PHE A 26 -10.36 -17.62 -9.42
C PHE A 26 -10.71 -16.32 -8.71
N LYS A 27 -11.84 -15.67 -9.06
CA LYS A 27 -12.33 -14.50 -8.34
C LYS A 27 -12.75 -14.89 -6.93
N PRO A 28 -12.20 -14.26 -5.88
CA PRO A 28 -12.66 -14.51 -4.52
C PRO A 28 -14.11 -14.05 -4.37
N ARG A 29 -14.93 -14.80 -3.63
CA ARG A 29 -16.36 -14.50 -3.44
C ARG A 29 -16.59 -13.28 -2.55
N ASP A 30 -15.76 -13.12 -1.54
CA ASP A 30 -15.84 -12.05 -0.54
C ASP A 30 -14.45 -11.67 -0.01
N ALA A 31 -14.42 -10.66 0.85
CA ALA A 31 -13.18 -10.19 1.46
C ALA A 31 -12.49 -11.26 2.33
N ALA A 32 -13.26 -12.09 3.05
CA ALA A 32 -12.70 -13.12 3.93
C ALA A 32 -11.93 -14.17 3.13
N GLU A 33 -12.52 -14.64 2.02
CA GLU A 33 -11.85 -15.55 1.09
C GLU A 33 -10.63 -14.88 0.43
N ALA A 34 -10.75 -13.61 0.04
CA ALA A 34 -9.63 -12.88 -0.56
C ALA A 34 -8.44 -12.73 0.39
N TYR A 35 -8.66 -12.44 1.66
CA TYR A 35 -7.59 -12.37 2.65
C TYR A 35 -6.98 -13.74 2.97
N ALA A 36 -7.79 -14.81 2.97
CA ALA A 36 -7.26 -16.17 3.07
C ALA A 36 -6.35 -16.51 1.88
N ILE A 37 -6.75 -16.14 0.65
CA ILE A 37 -5.91 -16.26 -0.55
C ILE A 37 -4.65 -15.40 -0.41
N GLN A 38 -4.78 -14.13 0.02
CA GLN A 38 -3.64 -13.22 0.21
C GLN A 38 -2.57 -13.82 1.14
N ARG A 39 -3.01 -14.42 2.26
CA ARG A 39 -2.15 -15.10 3.22
C ARG A 39 -1.44 -16.30 2.60
N ALA A 40 -2.13 -17.11 1.82
CA ALA A 40 -1.54 -18.26 1.15
C ALA A 40 -0.55 -17.84 0.04
N VAL A 41 -0.90 -16.82 -0.74
CA VAL A 41 -0.03 -16.21 -1.76
C VAL A 41 1.22 -15.64 -1.10
N ARG A 42 1.08 -14.94 0.03
CA ARG A 42 2.21 -14.43 0.83
C ARG A 42 3.16 -15.56 1.23
N THR A 43 2.64 -16.64 1.81
CA THR A 43 3.45 -17.81 2.19
C THR A 43 4.19 -18.40 0.98
N ARG A 44 3.50 -18.54 -0.15
CA ARG A 44 4.07 -19.03 -1.42
C ARG A 44 5.21 -18.13 -1.91
N LEU A 45 5.02 -16.82 -1.93
CA LEU A 45 6.04 -15.85 -2.37
C LEU A 45 7.26 -15.83 -1.44
N ILE A 46 7.06 -15.97 -0.13
CA ILE A 46 8.17 -16.09 0.84
C ILE A 46 8.99 -17.35 0.54
N ALA A 47 8.33 -18.49 0.28
CA ALA A 47 9.00 -19.74 -0.08
C ALA A 47 9.77 -19.65 -1.41
N GLU A 48 9.32 -18.79 -2.34
CA GLU A 48 10.02 -18.45 -3.60
C GLU A 48 11.14 -17.41 -3.44
N GLY A 49 11.55 -17.10 -2.21
CA GLY A 49 12.68 -16.20 -1.94
C GLY A 49 12.37 -14.71 -2.11
N ARG A 50 11.08 -14.29 -2.10
CA ARG A 50 10.70 -12.87 -2.10
C ARG A 50 10.95 -12.16 -0.75
N GLY A 51 11.50 -12.89 0.22
CA GLY A 51 11.85 -12.40 1.55
C GLY A 51 10.64 -12.21 2.47
N PRO A 52 10.87 -11.93 3.76
CA PRO A 52 9.80 -11.87 4.76
C PRO A 52 8.83 -10.71 4.50
N GLN A 53 7.65 -10.79 5.12
CA GLN A 53 6.76 -9.65 5.24
C GLN A 53 7.39 -8.57 6.12
N LEU A 54 7.40 -7.33 5.63
CA LEU A 54 7.84 -6.14 6.38
C LEU A 54 6.68 -5.39 7.02
N GLY A 55 5.47 -5.59 6.52
CA GLY A 55 4.26 -4.99 7.08
C GLY A 55 3.13 -4.97 6.06
N TRP A 56 2.42 -3.84 5.98
CA TRP A 56 1.15 -3.73 5.27
C TRP A 56 1.01 -2.39 4.57
N LYS A 57 0.21 -2.38 3.50
CA LYS A 57 -0.31 -1.17 2.86
C LYS A 57 -1.81 -1.11 2.99
N ILE A 58 -2.38 0.09 2.94
CA ILE A 58 -3.81 0.32 3.06
C ILE A 58 -4.28 1.15 1.88
N GLY A 59 -5.14 0.58 1.03
CA GLY A 59 -5.70 1.22 -0.15
C GLY A 59 -7.19 1.56 0.02
N ILE A 60 -7.73 2.37 -0.89
CA ILE A 60 -9.15 2.75 -0.94
C ILE A 60 -9.59 3.47 0.37
N THR A 61 -8.73 4.37 0.84
CA THR A 61 -8.89 5.14 2.09
C THR A 61 -9.88 6.30 1.97
N THR A 62 -10.22 6.73 0.75
CA THR A 62 -11.16 7.85 0.52
C THR A 62 -12.62 7.37 0.37
N PRO A 63 -13.60 8.10 0.92
CA PRO A 63 -15.02 7.79 0.72
C PRO A 63 -15.44 7.79 -0.76
N GLN A 64 -14.88 8.68 -1.59
CA GLN A 64 -15.23 8.73 -3.01
C GLN A 64 -14.78 7.47 -3.76
N MET A 65 -13.55 6.99 -3.52
CA MET A 65 -13.06 5.76 -4.16
C MET A 65 -13.84 4.53 -3.66
N ARG A 66 -14.17 4.49 -2.37
CA ARG A 66 -15.04 3.45 -1.80
C ARG A 66 -16.42 3.40 -2.47
N ALA A 67 -17.07 4.55 -2.63
CA ALA A 67 -18.34 4.66 -3.34
C ALA A 67 -18.22 4.26 -4.81
N HIS A 68 -17.16 4.69 -5.50
CA HIS A 68 -16.91 4.35 -6.90
C HIS A 68 -16.73 2.84 -7.12
N LEU A 69 -16.09 2.16 -6.16
CA LEU A 69 -15.85 0.71 -6.21
C LEU A 69 -16.93 -0.12 -5.51
N GLY A 70 -17.95 0.52 -4.94
CA GLY A 70 -19.06 -0.16 -4.26
C GLY A 70 -18.64 -0.91 -2.99
N VAL A 71 -17.66 -0.41 -2.24
CA VAL A 71 -17.19 -1.02 -0.98
C VAL A 71 -17.30 -0.06 0.19
N GLU A 72 -17.59 -0.59 1.38
CA GLU A 72 -17.79 0.22 2.58
C GLU A 72 -16.49 0.48 3.36
N GLN A 73 -15.49 -0.39 3.19
CA GLN A 73 -14.24 -0.36 3.94
C GLN A 73 -13.01 -0.24 3.02
N PRO A 74 -11.87 0.29 3.54
CA PRO A 74 -10.58 0.18 2.87
C PRO A 74 -10.16 -1.28 2.63
N ILE A 75 -9.05 -1.48 1.94
CA ILE A 75 -8.44 -2.80 1.75
C ILE A 75 -6.97 -2.80 2.17
N ALA A 76 -6.45 -3.96 2.56
CA ALA A 76 -5.07 -4.11 3.00
C ALA A 76 -4.32 -5.13 2.15
N GLY A 77 -3.03 -4.87 1.93
CA GLY A 77 -2.12 -5.76 1.20
C GLY A 77 -0.82 -5.98 1.96
N ALA A 78 -0.29 -7.21 1.91
CA ALA A 78 1.01 -7.52 2.50
C ALA A 78 2.15 -6.83 1.74
N VAL A 79 3.12 -6.31 2.49
CA VAL A 79 4.35 -5.68 1.96
C VAL A 79 5.52 -6.61 2.23
N LEU A 80 6.18 -7.09 1.17
CA LEU A 80 7.31 -8.04 1.25
C LEU A 80 8.66 -7.32 1.10
N ARG A 81 9.72 -7.92 1.66
CA ARG A 81 11.09 -7.39 1.62
C ARG A 81 11.58 -7.10 0.19
N GLN A 82 11.28 -7.96 -0.77
CA GLN A 82 11.72 -7.79 -2.16
C GLN A 82 11.11 -6.56 -2.85
N GLY A 83 10.00 -6.01 -2.36
CA GLY A 83 9.40 -4.78 -2.86
C GLY A 83 10.00 -3.50 -2.26
N ARG A 84 10.92 -3.60 -1.29
CA ARG A 84 11.59 -2.43 -0.72
C ARG A 84 12.72 -1.96 -1.62
N HIS A 85 12.72 -0.68 -1.93
CA HIS A 85 13.80 0.01 -2.63
C HIS A 85 14.42 1.09 -1.73
N GLU A 86 15.69 1.39 -1.96
CA GLU A 86 16.39 2.44 -1.23
C GLU A 86 16.08 3.82 -1.81
N PRO A 87 16.11 4.90 -1.00
CA PRO A 87 16.00 6.27 -1.50
C PRO A 87 16.99 6.54 -2.65
N GLY A 88 16.48 7.10 -3.75
CA GLY A 88 17.26 7.38 -4.95
C GLY A 88 17.45 6.18 -5.88
N ALA A 89 16.80 5.04 -5.62
CA ALA A 89 16.86 3.89 -6.52
C ALA A 89 16.41 4.23 -7.95
N THR A 90 17.02 3.56 -8.93
CA THR A 90 16.63 3.61 -10.33
C THR A 90 15.83 2.36 -10.69
N LEU A 91 14.62 2.55 -11.20
CA LEU A 91 13.69 1.47 -11.55
C LEU A 91 13.30 1.55 -13.02
N ALA A 92 13.30 0.42 -13.71
CA ALA A 92 12.81 0.35 -15.08
C ALA A 92 11.28 0.41 -15.09
N ARG A 93 10.69 1.49 -15.63
CA ARG A 93 9.24 1.66 -15.74
C ARG A 93 8.60 0.50 -16.49
N ALA A 94 9.29 -0.02 -17.50
CA ALA A 94 8.85 -1.14 -18.32
C ALA A 94 8.65 -2.47 -17.57
N LYS A 95 9.10 -2.58 -16.30
CA LYS A 95 8.84 -3.75 -15.45
C LYS A 95 7.42 -3.78 -14.87
N PHE A 96 6.69 -2.68 -14.96
CA PHE A 96 5.33 -2.54 -14.44
C PHE A 96 4.33 -2.50 -15.60
N ALA A 97 3.14 -3.05 -15.41
CA ALA A 97 2.08 -2.99 -16.40
C ALA A 97 1.54 -1.55 -16.55
N ARG A 98 1.16 -0.94 -15.42
CA ARG A 98 0.73 0.44 -15.32
C ARG A 98 1.11 0.97 -13.95
N LEU A 99 2.28 1.58 -13.89
CA LEU A 99 2.84 2.14 -12.67
C LEU A 99 2.09 3.40 -12.22
N GLY A 100 1.63 3.39 -10.98
CA GLY A 100 1.20 4.54 -10.22
C GLY A 100 2.17 4.82 -9.08
N ILE A 101 2.40 6.10 -8.82
CA ILE A 101 3.22 6.60 -7.72
C ILE A 101 2.29 7.25 -6.70
N GLU A 102 2.33 6.74 -5.47
CA GLU A 102 1.56 7.25 -4.34
C GLU A 102 2.49 7.92 -3.32
N CYS A 103 2.07 9.05 -2.76
CA CYS A 103 2.80 9.76 -1.71
C CYS A 103 2.11 9.47 -0.37
N GLU A 104 2.82 8.78 0.51
CA GLU A 104 2.25 8.23 1.73
C GLU A 104 3.02 8.66 2.98
N VAL A 105 2.32 8.68 4.12
CA VAL A 105 2.96 8.55 5.42
C VAL A 105 3.18 7.06 5.69
N ALA A 106 4.41 6.68 5.99
CA ALA A 106 4.73 5.33 6.47
C ALA A 106 5.05 5.36 7.97
N ALA A 107 4.40 4.50 8.73
CA ALA A 107 4.65 4.33 10.15
C ALA A 107 5.44 3.06 10.43
N VAL A 108 6.49 3.15 11.26
CA VAL A 108 7.19 1.99 11.80
C VAL A 108 6.82 1.84 13.26
N LEU A 109 6.19 0.72 13.61
CA LEU A 109 5.73 0.47 14.97
C LEU A 109 6.91 0.16 15.90
N ALA A 110 6.94 0.80 17.07
CA ALA A 110 7.84 0.44 18.16
C ALA A 110 7.24 -0.65 19.07
N ARG A 111 5.91 -0.76 19.10
CA ARG A 111 5.16 -1.73 19.92
C ARG A 111 4.09 -2.41 19.07
N PRO A 112 3.75 -3.66 19.35
CA PRO A 112 2.70 -4.33 18.60
C PRO A 112 1.34 -3.68 18.89
N LEU A 113 0.41 -3.81 17.95
CA LEU A 113 -1.00 -3.46 18.10
C LEU A 113 -1.83 -4.71 17.83
N ALA A 114 -2.72 -5.05 18.76
CA ALA A 114 -3.56 -6.24 18.68
C ALA A 114 -4.99 -5.88 19.06
N GLY A 115 -5.96 -6.36 18.27
CA GLY A 115 -7.36 -6.06 18.52
C GLY A 115 -7.80 -4.68 18.01
N PRO A 116 -9.04 -4.28 18.33
CA PRO A 116 -9.51 -2.93 18.08
C PRO A 116 -8.76 -1.95 18.97
N VAL A 117 -8.11 -0.96 18.35
CA VAL A 117 -7.39 0.12 19.04
C VAL A 117 -7.88 1.47 18.49
N GLY A 118 -7.77 2.51 19.30
CA GLY A 118 -8.02 3.89 18.89
C GLY A 118 -6.79 4.56 18.28
N ARG A 119 -7.00 5.72 17.64
CA ARG A 119 -5.94 6.57 17.07
C ARG A 119 -4.85 6.93 18.07
N ASP A 120 -5.21 7.23 19.31
CA ASP A 120 -4.25 7.65 20.33
C ASP A 120 -3.36 6.47 20.78
N GLU A 121 -3.90 5.25 20.82
CA GLU A 121 -3.13 4.02 21.07
C GLU A 121 -2.14 3.75 19.93
N VAL A 122 -2.59 3.94 18.68
CA VAL A 122 -1.70 3.89 17.50
C VAL A 122 -0.57 4.90 17.65
N ALA A 123 -0.88 6.16 17.98
CA ALA A 123 0.12 7.21 18.13
C ALA A 123 1.19 6.86 19.18
N LEU A 124 0.79 6.20 20.27
CA LEU A 124 1.71 5.73 21.29
C LEU A 124 2.52 4.49 20.83
N ALA A 125 2.00 3.67 19.91
CA ALA A 125 2.70 2.48 19.40
C ALA A 125 3.69 2.81 18.27
N VAL A 126 3.50 3.91 17.54
CA VAL A 126 4.39 4.35 16.47
C VAL A 126 5.75 4.82 17.03
N GLY A 127 6.83 4.23 16.51
CA GLY A 127 8.20 4.65 16.81
C GLY A 127 8.69 5.75 15.90
N GLN A 128 8.51 5.56 14.59
CA GLN A 128 9.02 6.45 13.54
C GLN A 128 7.94 6.72 12.50
N LEU A 129 7.94 7.94 11.96
CA LEU A 129 7.20 8.29 10.75
C LEU A 129 8.17 8.68 9.64
N HIS A 130 7.84 8.27 8.41
CA HIS A 130 8.64 8.49 7.22
C HIS A 130 7.75 9.02 6.09
N PRO A 131 8.26 9.92 5.23
CA PRO A 131 7.69 10.09 3.91
C PRO A 131 7.98 8.83 3.10
N ALA A 132 7.00 8.32 2.37
CA ALA A 132 7.15 7.14 1.54
C ALA A 132 6.58 7.33 0.13
N ILE A 133 7.17 6.60 -0.80
CA ILE A 133 6.57 6.36 -2.12
C ILE A 133 6.04 4.93 -2.11
N GLU A 134 4.75 4.73 -2.32
CA GLU A 134 4.24 3.44 -2.75
C GLU A 134 4.26 3.35 -4.28
N LEU A 135 4.73 2.22 -4.80
CA LEU A 135 4.60 1.83 -6.18
C LEU A 135 3.39 0.90 -6.29
N VAL A 136 2.34 1.37 -6.95
CA VAL A 136 1.19 0.54 -7.31
C VAL A 136 1.26 0.16 -8.77
N ASP A 137 0.91 -1.08 -9.09
CA ASP A 137 0.89 -1.58 -10.46
C ASP A 137 -0.51 -2.10 -10.81
N ASP A 138 -1.23 -1.31 -11.61
CA ASP A 138 -2.53 -1.72 -12.12
C ASP A 138 -2.35 -2.74 -13.25
N ARG A 139 -2.40 -4.01 -12.86
CA ARG A 139 -2.30 -5.14 -13.78
C ARG A 139 -3.59 -5.43 -14.53
N TYR A 140 -4.72 -4.80 -14.23
CA TYR A 140 -6.03 -5.27 -14.68
C TYR A 140 -6.73 -4.34 -15.68
N GLY A 141 -6.01 -3.38 -16.26
CA GLY A 141 -6.48 -2.69 -17.46
C GLY A 141 -7.51 -1.59 -17.23
N ARG A 142 -7.48 -0.92 -16.07
CA ARG A 142 -8.28 0.28 -15.70
C ARG A 142 -9.79 0.09 -15.55
N ASP A 143 -10.38 -0.97 -16.09
CA ASP A 143 -11.80 -1.28 -15.87
C ASP A 143 -11.96 -2.28 -14.72
N TYR A 144 -12.28 -1.76 -13.54
CA TYR A 144 -12.48 -2.56 -12.35
C TYR A 144 -13.91 -3.14 -12.24
N ARG A 145 -14.80 -2.75 -13.16
CA ARG A 145 -16.19 -3.21 -13.16
C ARG A 145 -16.22 -4.70 -13.50
N GLY A 146 -16.80 -5.52 -12.61
CA GLY A 146 -16.89 -6.98 -12.78
C GLY A 146 -15.66 -7.79 -12.32
N MET A 147 -14.57 -7.14 -11.91
CA MET A 147 -13.43 -7.82 -11.28
C MET A 147 -13.72 -8.15 -9.80
N GLY A 148 -14.43 -7.24 -9.13
CA GLY A 148 -14.70 -7.29 -7.69
C GLY A 148 -13.48 -6.88 -6.86
N VAL A 149 -13.70 -6.00 -5.88
CA VAL A 149 -12.66 -5.56 -4.93
C VAL A 149 -11.95 -6.72 -4.19
N PRO A 150 -12.60 -7.86 -3.87
CA PRO A 150 -11.91 -9.03 -3.33
C PRO A 150 -10.71 -9.51 -4.17
N THR A 151 -10.76 -9.38 -5.49
CA THR A 151 -9.61 -9.69 -6.36
C THR A 151 -8.40 -8.81 -6.02
N LEU A 152 -8.63 -7.52 -5.76
CA LEU A 152 -7.56 -6.60 -5.38
C LEU A 152 -6.96 -7.00 -4.04
N ILE A 153 -7.77 -7.40 -3.06
CA ILE A 153 -7.29 -7.92 -1.77
C ILE A 153 -6.38 -9.14 -1.98
N ALA A 154 -6.82 -10.13 -2.77
CA ALA A 154 -6.03 -11.33 -3.05
C ALA A 154 -4.68 -11.00 -3.71
N ASP A 155 -4.63 -9.93 -4.52
CA ASP A 155 -3.44 -9.46 -5.22
C ASP A 155 -2.70 -8.30 -4.52
N PHE A 156 -2.84 -8.18 -3.20
CA PHE A 156 -2.12 -7.25 -2.33
C PHE A 156 -2.41 -5.77 -2.68
N ALA A 157 -3.64 -5.49 -3.11
CA ALA A 157 -4.17 -4.16 -3.41
C ALA A 157 -3.25 -3.34 -4.36
N PHE A 158 -2.82 -3.92 -5.47
CA PHE A 158 -1.87 -3.33 -6.44
C PHE A 158 -0.45 -3.08 -5.93
N HIS A 159 -0.12 -3.44 -4.69
CA HIS A 159 1.23 -3.22 -4.17
C HIS A 159 2.27 -3.87 -5.08
N ALA A 160 3.25 -3.09 -5.55
CA ALA A 160 4.35 -3.56 -6.38
C ALA A 160 5.72 -3.29 -5.74
N GLY A 161 5.80 -2.26 -4.90
CA GLY A 161 6.98 -1.95 -4.11
C GLY A 161 6.82 -0.63 -3.35
N PHE A 162 7.87 -0.20 -2.68
CA PHE A 162 7.89 1.07 -1.98
C PHE A 162 9.31 1.59 -1.76
N VAL A 163 9.43 2.90 -1.55
CA VAL A 163 10.64 3.57 -1.08
C VAL A 163 10.33 4.22 0.25
N LEU A 164 11.10 3.87 1.28
CA LEU A 164 10.97 4.46 2.61
C LEU A 164 12.00 5.59 2.76
N GLY A 165 11.54 6.82 2.97
CA GLY A 165 12.41 7.97 3.22
C GLY A 165 13.09 7.92 4.59
N PRO A 166 13.93 8.91 4.90
CA PRO A 166 14.50 9.05 6.24
C PRO A 166 13.41 9.30 7.30
N PRO A 167 13.59 8.88 8.56
CA PRO A 167 12.63 9.16 9.62
C PRO A 167 12.59 10.66 9.93
N ALA A 168 11.39 11.17 10.16
CA ALA A 168 11.20 12.54 10.62
C ALA A 168 11.62 12.68 12.09
N ALA A 169 12.47 13.66 12.40
CA ALA A 169 13.07 13.82 13.72
C ALA A 169 12.06 14.19 14.82
N ASP A 170 11.11 15.09 14.55
CA ASP A 170 10.14 15.60 15.53
C ASP A 170 8.70 15.43 15.03
N TRP A 171 8.40 14.24 14.50
CA TRP A 171 7.09 13.95 13.91
C TRP A 171 5.92 14.12 14.88
N ARG A 172 6.17 13.99 16.19
CA ARG A 172 5.16 14.12 17.25
C ARG A 172 4.57 15.53 17.38
N ARG A 173 5.26 16.54 16.86
CA ARG A 173 4.77 17.92 16.83
C ARG A 173 4.04 18.28 15.54
N LEU A 174 4.01 17.38 14.56
CA LEU A 174 3.37 17.62 13.28
C LEU A 174 1.86 17.43 13.42
N ASP A 175 1.09 18.38 12.90
CA ASP A 175 -0.31 18.12 12.56
C ASP A 175 -0.35 17.26 11.30
N LEU A 176 -0.37 15.94 11.50
CA LEU A 176 -0.30 14.98 10.42
C LEU A 176 -1.54 15.03 9.52
N ALA A 177 -2.71 15.40 10.04
CA ALA A 177 -3.91 15.55 9.23
C ALA A 177 -3.83 16.78 8.32
N ALA A 178 -3.29 17.90 8.82
CA ALA A 178 -3.11 19.12 8.03
C ALA A 178 -1.91 19.06 7.07
N ALA A 179 -0.96 18.14 7.27
CA ALA A 179 0.25 18.04 6.47
C ALA A 179 -0.06 17.88 4.97
N ILE A 180 0.58 18.72 4.15
CA ILE A 180 0.45 18.68 2.70
C ILE A 180 1.45 17.69 2.12
N GLY A 181 0.97 16.73 1.32
CA GLY A 181 1.77 15.79 0.56
C GLY A 181 1.73 16.09 -0.94
N THR A 182 2.87 15.99 -1.62
CA THR A 182 2.99 16.22 -3.07
C THR A 182 3.80 15.13 -3.74
N THR A 183 3.39 14.75 -4.95
CA THR A 183 4.22 13.96 -5.87
C THR A 183 4.62 14.82 -7.06
N ALA A 184 5.92 14.96 -7.28
CA ALA A 184 6.51 15.70 -8.39
C ALA A 184 7.22 14.76 -9.36
N GLN A 185 7.18 15.11 -10.65
CA GLN A 185 7.97 14.50 -11.70
C GLN A 185 8.83 15.58 -12.36
N ASP A 186 10.14 15.33 -12.44
CA ASP A 186 11.13 16.25 -13.03
C ASP A 186 11.05 17.67 -12.46
N GLY A 187 10.81 17.76 -11.14
CA GLY A 187 10.72 19.02 -10.41
C GLY A 187 9.35 19.71 -10.46
N VAL A 188 8.40 19.19 -11.24
CA VAL A 188 7.04 19.76 -11.36
C VAL A 188 6.07 18.96 -10.51
N VAL A 189 5.40 19.61 -9.55
CA VAL A 189 4.32 18.99 -8.77
C VAL A 189 3.19 18.60 -9.72
N ARG A 190 2.83 17.31 -9.71
CA ARG A 190 1.77 16.76 -10.58
C ARG A 190 0.48 16.53 -9.82
N VAL A 191 0.59 16.11 -8.57
CA VAL A 191 -0.55 15.84 -7.68
C VAL A 191 -0.21 16.28 -6.25
N GLN A 192 -1.23 16.67 -5.49
CA GLN A 192 -1.15 17.11 -4.11
C GLN A 192 -2.37 16.62 -3.33
N GLY A 193 -2.18 16.33 -2.04
CA GLY A 193 -3.23 15.97 -1.09
C GLY A 193 -2.85 16.37 0.33
N ARG A 194 -3.69 15.98 1.29
CA ARG A 194 -3.50 16.24 2.73
C ARG A 194 -3.54 14.94 3.50
N GLY A 195 -2.89 14.89 4.67
CA GLY A 195 -2.99 13.74 5.56
C GLY A 195 -4.43 13.37 5.93
N ALA A 196 -5.31 14.37 6.06
CA ALA A 196 -6.73 14.17 6.33
C ALA A 196 -7.49 13.43 5.22
N ASP A 197 -6.96 13.40 3.99
CA ASP A 197 -7.57 12.64 2.89
C ASP A 197 -7.48 11.12 3.16
N VAL A 198 -6.53 10.71 4.02
CA VAL A 198 -6.40 9.34 4.54
C VAL A 198 -7.32 9.17 5.75
N MET A 199 -8.60 8.87 5.48
CA MET A 199 -9.59 8.54 6.51
C MET A 199 -9.74 9.58 7.64
N GLY A 200 -9.51 10.86 7.33
CA GLY A 200 -9.52 11.95 8.32
C GLY A 200 -8.20 12.13 9.07
N HIS A 201 -7.40 11.08 9.25
CA HIS A 201 -6.06 11.12 9.82
C HIS A 201 -5.31 9.80 9.51
N PRO A 202 -4.01 9.81 9.12
CA PRO A 202 -3.30 8.58 8.73
C PRO A 202 -3.28 7.47 9.79
N PHE A 203 -3.32 7.79 11.08
CA PHE A 203 -3.43 6.78 12.15
C PHE A 203 -4.79 6.09 12.26
N GLU A 204 -5.87 6.67 11.72
CA GLU A 204 -7.16 5.99 11.65
C GLU A 204 -7.10 4.77 10.72
N SER A 205 -6.27 4.83 9.67
CA SER A 205 -6.08 3.68 8.78
C SER A 205 -5.32 2.55 9.50
N ILE A 206 -4.32 2.87 10.32
CA ILE A 206 -3.61 1.88 11.15
C ILE A 206 -4.55 1.26 12.19
N ALA A 207 -5.41 2.06 12.83
CA ALA A 207 -6.42 1.58 13.77
C ALA A 207 -7.41 0.62 13.09
N TRP A 208 -7.88 0.97 11.89
CA TRP A 208 -8.68 0.08 11.05
C TRP A 208 -7.94 -1.22 10.71
N LEU A 209 -6.67 -1.14 10.32
CA LEU A 209 -5.86 -2.32 9.99
C LEU A 209 -5.69 -3.24 11.19
N SER A 210 -5.45 -2.70 12.40
CA SER A 210 -5.34 -3.50 13.62
C SER A 210 -6.61 -4.32 13.89
N ARG A 211 -7.79 -3.71 13.68
CA ARG A 211 -9.09 -4.40 13.79
C ARG A 211 -9.23 -5.49 12.74
N LEU A 212 -8.96 -5.17 11.48
CA LEU A 212 -9.03 -6.14 10.37
C LEU A 212 -8.14 -7.36 10.63
N LEU A 213 -6.91 -7.15 11.09
CA LEU A 213 -6.00 -8.27 11.38
C LEU A 213 -6.49 -9.10 12.56
N ALA A 214 -7.06 -8.47 13.59
CA ALA A 214 -7.62 -9.19 14.73
C ALA A 214 -8.79 -10.11 14.32
N GLU A 215 -9.65 -9.67 13.40
CA GLU A 215 -10.73 -10.49 12.81
C GLU A 215 -10.18 -11.72 12.07
N GLN A 216 -8.91 -11.68 11.67
CA GLN A 216 -8.21 -12.78 10.99
C GLN A 216 -7.28 -13.56 11.92
N GLY A 217 -7.31 -13.29 13.23
CA GLY A 217 -6.41 -13.91 14.21
C GLY A 217 -4.94 -13.47 14.08
N GLU A 218 -4.68 -12.35 13.40
CA GLU A 218 -3.37 -11.69 13.28
C GLU A 218 -3.29 -10.43 14.14
N LYS A 219 -2.09 -9.88 14.27
CA LYS A 219 -1.82 -8.59 14.90
C LYS A 219 -0.74 -7.84 14.13
N LEU A 220 -0.61 -6.53 14.38
CA LEU A 220 0.55 -5.78 13.90
C LEU A 220 1.71 -5.98 14.86
N GLU A 221 2.83 -6.49 14.34
CA GLU A 221 4.04 -6.73 15.14
C GLU A 221 4.85 -5.45 15.34
N ALA A 222 5.65 -5.40 16.40
CA ALA A 222 6.68 -4.37 16.54
C ALA A 222 7.67 -4.47 15.36
N GLY A 223 8.09 -3.32 14.84
CA GLY A 223 8.94 -3.21 13.65
C GLY A 223 8.18 -3.28 12.32
N ALA A 224 6.86 -3.57 12.33
CA ALA A 224 6.06 -3.56 11.12
C ALA A 224 6.00 -2.16 10.50
N ILE A 225 6.11 -2.10 9.17
CA ILE A 225 5.95 -0.90 8.36
C ILE A 225 4.50 -0.84 7.86
N VAL A 226 3.79 0.24 8.14
CA VAL A 226 2.44 0.47 7.62
C VAL A 226 2.46 1.66 6.66
N LEU A 227 2.21 1.41 5.38
CA LEU A 227 1.90 2.43 4.38
C LEU A 227 0.43 2.82 4.57
N CYS A 228 0.20 4.03 5.10
CA CYS A 228 -1.09 4.41 5.69
C CYS A 228 -2.19 4.67 4.65
N GLY A 229 -1.84 4.81 3.37
CA GLY A 229 -2.68 5.25 2.28
C GLY A 229 -2.20 6.57 1.69
N SER A 230 -2.37 6.71 0.37
CA SER A 230 -1.90 7.88 -0.37
C SER A 230 -2.64 9.15 0.03
N LEU A 231 -1.87 10.23 0.23
CA LEU A 231 -2.38 11.57 0.48
C LEU A 231 -3.02 12.14 -0.80
N PRO A 232 -2.26 12.34 -1.91
CA PRO A 232 -2.84 12.67 -3.20
C PRO A 232 -3.43 11.43 -3.88
N VAL A 233 -4.20 11.65 -4.95
CA VAL A 233 -4.48 10.59 -5.93
C VAL A 233 -3.18 10.05 -6.56
N PRO A 234 -3.13 8.78 -7.00
CA PRO A 234 -1.94 8.22 -7.64
C PRO A 234 -1.52 9.01 -8.88
N LEU A 235 -0.22 9.29 -9.00
CA LEU A 235 0.38 9.78 -10.22
C LEU A 235 0.69 8.59 -11.14
N TRP A 236 -0.10 8.41 -12.19
CA TRP A 236 0.16 7.40 -13.21
C TRP A 236 1.27 7.85 -14.16
N VAL A 237 2.35 7.09 -14.23
CA VAL A 237 3.56 7.45 -14.99
C VAL A 237 3.69 6.62 -16.28
N GLU A 238 3.88 7.32 -17.40
CA GLU A 238 3.95 6.71 -18.73
C GLU A 238 5.39 6.53 -19.25
N GLY A 239 6.33 7.32 -18.73
CA GLY A 239 7.71 7.35 -19.20
C GLY A 239 8.74 7.50 -18.08
N PRO A 240 10.02 7.68 -18.45
CA PRO A 240 11.10 7.90 -17.49
C PRO A 240 10.98 9.27 -16.80
N GLY A 241 11.77 9.47 -15.75
CA GLY A 241 11.84 10.76 -15.05
C GLY A 241 12.22 10.61 -13.58
N ARG A 242 12.56 11.73 -12.95
CA ARG A 242 12.82 11.79 -11.51
C ARG A 242 11.52 11.99 -10.76
N ILE A 243 11.21 11.08 -9.85
CA ILE A 243 10.05 11.13 -8.98
C ILE A 243 10.48 11.60 -7.59
N GLU A 244 9.73 12.55 -7.01
CA GLU A 244 9.92 12.99 -5.63
C GLU A 244 8.55 13.06 -4.93
N ALA A 245 8.44 12.41 -3.78
CA ALA A 245 7.33 12.58 -2.85
C ALA A 245 7.81 13.40 -1.66
N ALA A 246 7.05 14.42 -1.27
CA ALA A 246 7.36 15.29 -0.14
C ALA A 246 6.12 15.51 0.71
N ILE A 247 6.28 15.47 2.03
CA ILE A 247 5.22 15.74 3.00
C ILE A 247 5.73 16.83 3.94
N ALA A 248 4.98 17.93 4.04
CA ALA A 248 5.33 19.07 4.87
C ALA A 248 5.61 18.65 6.32
N GLY A 249 6.79 19.02 6.82
CA GLY A 249 7.27 18.66 8.16
C GLY A 249 7.80 17.23 8.32
N LEU A 250 7.38 16.28 7.47
CA LEU A 250 7.83 14.88 7.53
C LEU A 250 9.08 14.62 6.66
N GLY A 251 9.29 15.43 5.62
CA GLY A 251 10.46 15.35 4.74
C GLY A 251 10.10 14.86 3.35
N LYS A 252 11.09 14.31 2.63
CA LYS A 252 10.92 13.87 1.25
C LYS A 252 11.74 12.63 0.91
N VAL A 253 11.32 11.94 -0.14
CA VAL A 253 11.98 10.74 -0.70
C VAL A 253 11.79 10.74 -2.22
N GLY A 254 12.70 10.11 -2.95
CA GLY A 254 12.63 10.07 -4.41
C GLY A 254 13.22 8.80 -5.00
N LEU A 255 12.97 8.62 -6.28
CA LEU A 255 13.48 7.54 -7.14
C LEU A 255 13.59 8.05 -8.58
N THR A 256 14.29 7.30 -9.43
CA THR A 256 14.39 7.59 -10.87
C THR A 256 13.75 6.46 -11.67
N LEU A 257 12.92 6.81 -12.65
CA LEU A 257 12.36 5.87 -13.61
C LEU A 257 13.16 5.91 -14.93
N THR A 258 13.47 4.74 -15.48
CA THR A 258 14.06 4.54 -16.81
C THR A 258 13.14 3.78 -17.74
#